data_AF-A0A966XB55-F1
#
_entry.id   AF-A0A966XB55-F1
#
_cell.length_a   1.000
_cell.length_b   1.000
_cell.length_c   1.000
_cell.angle_alpha   90.00
_cell.angle_beta   90.00
_cell.angle_gamma   90.00
#
_symmetry.space_group_name_H-M   'P 1'
#
loop_
_entity.id
_entity.type
_entity.pdbx_description
1 polymer ?
#
loop_
_entity_poly.entity_id
_entity_poly.type
_entity_poly.pdbx_seq_one_letter_code
_entity_poly.pdbx_strand_id
1 'polypeptide(L)'
;MMMFTRAAGIIYGLWFFLAPSSYFSLMLVPEEMVNELGIGQTQQLGLALFAIVWWIYRTAPHITPDNCSEFMVTHAGGWGIFAAGGLFLTLTSGVALMQNPFFFQSVAFLIIAFAFYAKRAPDESEAAG
;
A
#
# COMPACT_ATOMS: atom_id res chain seq x y z
N MET A 1 -8.53 -11.52 7.90
CA MET A 1 -7.83 -10.59 6.98
C MET A 1 -7.44 -9.24 7.60
N MET A 2 -8.34 -8.52 8.30
CA MET A 2 -8.05 -7.17 8.82
C MET A 2 -6.91 -7.09 9.84
N MET A 3 -6.65 -8.15 10.61
CA MET A 3 -5.57 -8.17 11.60
C MET A 3 -4.17 -8.19 10.96
N PHE A 4 -4.01 -8.92 9.85
CA PHE A 4 -2.74 -8.99 9.12
C PHE A 4 -2.39 -7.65 8.48
N THR A 5 -3.36 -6.98 7.84
CA THR A 5 -3.16 -5.65 7.23
C THR A 5 -2.79 -4.60 8.29
N ARG A 6 -3.36 -4.68 9.49
CA ARG A 6 -3.00 -3.82 10.62
C ARG A 6 -1.57 -4.10 11.09
N ALA A 7 -1.22 -5.36 11.33
CA ALA A 7 0.11 -5.75 11.79
C ALA A 7 1.20 -5.38 10.77
N ALA A 8 0.98 -5.68 9.49
CA ALA A 8 1.89 -5.32 8.41
C ALA A 8 2.04 -3.79 8.30
N GLY A 9 0.95 -3.04 8.30
CA GLY A 9 1.02 -1.57 8.25
C GLY A 9 1.79 -0.96 9.41
N ILE A 10 1.68 -1.52 10.62
CA ILE A 10 2.44 -1.07 11.79
C ILE A 10 3.94 -1.43 11.67
N ILE A 11 4.24 -2.69 11.34
CA ILE A 11 5.62 -3.19 11.30
C ILE A 11 6.39 -2.53 10.14
N TYR A 12 5.84 -2.54 8.93
CA TYR A 12 6.45 -1.89 7.77
C TYR A 12 6.41 -0.37 7.90
N GLY A 13 5.39 0.21 8.51
CA GLY A 13 5.32 1.65 8.82
C GLY A 13 6.47 2.08 9.72
N LEU A 14 6.69 1.37 10.83
CA LEU A 14 7.79 1.64 11.78
C LEU A 14 9.13 1.45 11.10
N TRP A 15 9.28 0.37 10.34
CA TRP A 15 10.53 0.05 9.69
C TRP A 15 10.90 1.09 8.61
N PHE A 16 9.96 1.45 7.73
CA PHE A 16 10.23 2.42 6.65
C PHE A 16 10.45 3.83 7.19
N PHE A 17 9.82 4.18 8.31
CA PHE A 17 10.01 5.48 8.93
C PHE A 17 11.33 5.59 9.70
N LEU A 18 11.65 4.58 10.52
CA LEU A 18 12.79 4.61 11.44
C LEU A 18 14.11 4.11 10.82
N ALA A 19 14.04 3.19 9.87
CA ALA A 19 15.23 2.61 9.22
C ALA A 19 15.07 2.46 7.69
N PRO A 20 14.75 3.55 6.96
CA PRO A 20 14.52 3.54 5.51
C PRO A 20 15.71 3.01 4.70
N SER A 21 16.95 3.29 5.12
CA SER A 21 18.16 2.80 4.46
C SER A 21 18.28 1.27 4.49
N SER A 22 17.91 0.64 5.60
CA SER A 22 17.94 -0.83 5.72
C SER A 22 16.94 -1.53 4.79
N TYR A 23 15.84 -0.87 4.41
CA TYR A 23 14.95 -1.36 3.37
C TYR A 23 15.63 -1.34 2.00
N PHE A 24 16.33 -0.26 1.65
CA PHE A 24 17.10 -0.19 0.40
C PHE A 24 18.20 -1.26 0.35
N SER A 25 18.91 -1.49 1.46
CA SER A 25 19.90 -2.57 1.57
C SER A 25 19.29 -3.95 1.37
N LEU A 26 18.11 -4.22 1.95
CA LEU A 26 17.40 -5.50 1.73
C LEU A 26 17.00 -5.67 0.26
N MET A 27 16.61 -4.58 -0.40
CA MET A 27 16.25 -4.56 -1.82
C MET A 27 17.48 -4.60 -2.75
N LEU A 28 18.68 -4.80 -2.19
CA LEU A 28 19.96 -4.87 -2.90
C LEU A 28 20.24 -3.60 -3.72
N VAL A 29 19.73 -2.45 -3.27
CA VAL A 29 20.03 -1.16 -3.87
C VAL A 29 21.43 -0.74 -3.39
N PRO A 30 22.38 -0.47 -4.31
CA PRO A 30 23.70 0.03 -3.94
C PRO A 30 23.60 1.31 -3.11
N GLU A 31 24.39 1.43 -2.04
CA GLU A 31 24.32 2.60 -1.13
C GLU A 31 24.56 3.92 -1.87
N GLU A 32 25.44 3.90 -2.88
CA GLU A 32 25.74 5.03 -3.76
C GLU A 32 24.57 5.49 -4.64
N MET A 33 23.51 4.68 -4.76
CA MET A 33 22.25 5.06 -5.42
C MET A 33 21.18 5.56 -4.43
N VAL A 34 21.41 5.45 -3.11
CA VAL A 34 20.48 5.91 -2.08
C VAL A 34 20.75 7.39 -1.79
N ASN A 35 19.82 8.24 -2.23
CA ASN A 35 19.88 9.68 -1.96
C ASN A 35 18.84 10.10 -0.91
N GLU A 36 18.97 11.33 -0.39
CA GLU A 36 18.08 11.88 0.63
C GLU A 36 16.60 11.90 0.21
N LEU A 37 16.33 12.06 -1.09
CA LEU A 37 14.97 12.09 -1.62
C LEU A 37 14.32 10.70 -1.57
N GLY A 38 15.07 9.65 -1.90
CA GLY A 38 14.62 8.26 -1.76
C GLY A 38 14.40 7.87 -0.30
N ILE A 39 15.29 8.29 0.60
CA ILE A 39 15.13 8.13 2.05
C ILE A 39 13.84 8.82 2.52
N GLY A 40 13.65 10.09 2.17
CA GLY A 40 12.48 10.88 2.56
C GLY A 40 11.17 10.32 2.02
N GLN A 41 11.16 9.79 0.79
CA GLN A 41 10.00 9.08 0.23
C GLN A 41 9.66 7.81 1.00
N THR A 42 10.65 6.99 1.34
CA THR A 42 10.41 5.76 2.13
C THR A 42 9.88 6.11 3.52
N GLN A 43 10.35 7.19 4.15
CA GLN A 43 9.81 7.65 5.43
C GLN A 43 8.37 8.15 5.32
N GLN A 44 8.04 8.94 4.28
CA GLN A 44 6.68 9.36 3.96
C GLN A 44 5.75 8.17 3.74
N LEU A 45 6.23 7.12 3.05
CA LEU A 45 5.50 5.88 2.87
C LEU A 45 5.24 5.18 4.21
N GLY A 46 6.22 5.17 5.11
CA GLY A 46 6.05 4.69 6.48
C GLY A 46 4.94 5.41 7.24
N LEU A 47 4.89 6.75 7.16
CA LEU A 47 3.82 7.56 7.75
C LEU A 47 2.45 7.30 7.12
N ALA A 48 2.41 7.15 5.79
CA ALA A 48 1.17 6.82 5.08
C ALA A 48 0.60 5.46 5.54
N LEU A 49 1.46 4.46 5.76
CA LEU A 49 1.05 3.16 6.30
C LEU A 49 0.41 3.30 7.69
N PHE A 50 0.93 4.16 8.56
CA PHE A 50 0.28 4.43 9.86
C PHE A 50 -1.06 5.12 9.71
N ALA A 51 -1.18 6.10 8.80
CA ALA A 51 -2.45 6.76 8.54
C ALA A 51 -3.51 5.76 8.05
N ILE A 52 -3.13 4.82 7.19
CA ILE A 52 -3.99 3.74 6.71
C ILE A 52 -4.38 2.79 7.85
N VAL A 53 -3.43 2.41 8.72
CA VAL A 53 -3.73 1.57 9.89
C VAL A 53 -4.73 2.27 10.81
N TRP A 54 -4.49 3.55 11.13
CA TRP A 54 -5.39 4.35 11.96
C TRP A 54 -6.79 4.43 11.32
N TRP A 55 -6.86 4.69 10.02
CA TRP A 55 -8.11 4.74 9.26
C TRP A 55 -8.86 3.40 9.32
N ILE A 56 -8.17 2.27 9.13
CA ILE A 56 -8.75 0.93 9.26
C ILE A 56 -9.27 0.70 10.67
N TYR A 57 -8.53 1.09 11.72
CA TYR A 57 -9.01 0.99 13.10
C TYR A 57 -10.25 1.84 13.34
N ARG A 58 -10.31 3.03 12.75
CA ARG A 58 -11.42 3.97 12.94
C ARG A 58 -12.69 3.52 12.23
N THR A 59 -12.54 2.92 11.05
CA THR A 59 -13.66 2.51 10.17
C THR A 59 -14.14 1.10 10.44
N ALA A 60 -13.27 0.18 10.88
CA ALA A 60 -13.63 -1.23 11.12
C ALA A 60 -14.88 -1.47 11.97
N PRO A 61 -15.15 -0.71 13.06
CA PRO A 61 -16.35 -0.91 13.87
C PRO A 61 -17.65 -0.56 13.14
N HIS A 62 -17.57 0.18 12.03
CA HIS A 62 -18.72 0.65 11.25
C HIS A 62 -18.95 -0.19 9.99
N ILE A 63 -18.11 -1.19 9.73
CA ILE A 63 -18.28 -2.11 8.61
C ILE A 63 -19.25 -3.22 9.04
N THR A 64 -20.40 -3.27 8.40
CA THR A 64 -21.45 -4.28 8.56
C THR A 64 -21.50 -5.16 7.30
N PRO A 65 -22.15 -6.34 7.35
CA PRO A 65 -22.36 -7.15 6.15
C PRO A 65 -23.02 -6.36 5.00
N ASP A 66 -23.94 -5.45 5.33
CA ASP A 66 -24.69 -4.67 4.34
C ASP A 66 -23.84 -3.62 3.60
N ASN A 67 -22.81 -3.07 4.25
CA ASN A 67 -21.97 -2.00 3.67
C ASN A 67 -20.54 -2.46 3.32
N CYS A 68 -20.18 -3.71 3.65
CA CYS A 68 -18.83 -4.25 3.45
C CYS A 68 -18.40 -4.19 1.99
N SER A 69 -19.28 -4.59 1.06
CA SER A 69 -18.97 -4.56 -0.38
C SER A 69 -18.68 -3.14 -0.86
N GLU A 70 -19.50 -2.16 -0.48
CA GLU A 70 -19.29 -0.76 -0.82
C GLU A 70 -17.97 -0.25 -0.23
N PHE A 71 -17.71 -0.51 1.04
CA PHE A 71 -16.46 -0.15 1.71
C PHE A 71 -15.22 -0.71 1.00
N MET A 72 -15.27 -1.99 0.59
CA MET A 72 -14.17 -2.67 -0.10
C MET A 72 -13.95 -2.10 -1.50
N VAL A 73 -15.01 -1.73 -2.22
CA VAL A 73 -14.92 -1.04 -3.51
C VAL A 73 -14.34 0.37 -3.34
N THR A 74 -14.76 1.13 -2.33
CA THR A 74 -14.18 2.44 -2.02
C THR A 74 -12.70 2.34 -1.67
N HIS A 75 -12.30 1.34 -0.88
CA HIS A 75 -10.89 1.09 -0.57
C HIS A 75 -10.08 0.70 -1.81
N ALA A 76 -10.62 -0.19 -2.66
CA ALA A 76 -10.00 -0.54 -3.93
C ALA A 76 -9.80 0.70 -4.82
N GLY A 77 -10.79 1.58 -4.89
CA GLY A 77 -10.71 2.85 -5.61
C GLY A 77 -9.59 3.75 -5.08
N GLY A 78 -9.47 3.88 -3.76
CA GLY A 78 -8.38 4.65 -3.12
C GLY A 78 -7.00 4.14 -3.54
N TRP A 79 -6.75 2.84 -3.44
CA TRP A 79 -5.50 2.23 -3.90
C TRP A 79 -5.28 2.39 -5.41
N GLY A 80 -6.35 2.30 -6.21
CA GLY A 80 -6.31 2.54 -7.66
C GLY A 80 -5.87 3.97 -8.02
N ILE A 81 -6.28 4.97 -7.25
CA ILE A 81 -5.84 6.36 -7.43
C ILE A 81 -4.33 6.49 -7.15
N PHE A 82 -3.82 5.88 -6.08
CA PHE A 82 -2.38 5.84 -5.79
C PHE A 82 -1.59 5.16 -6.90
N ALA A 83 -2.10 4.03 -7.41
CA ALA A 83 -1.51 3.35 -8.56
C ALA A 83 -1.46 4.25 -9.81
N ALA A 84 -2.56 4.89 -10.17
CA ALA A 84 -2.63 5.80 -11.31
C ALA A 84 -1.67 6.99 -11.17
N GLY A 85 -1.60 7.58 -9.98
CA GLY A 85 -0.66 8.65 -9.66
C GLY A 85 0.80 8.21 -9.82
N GLY A 86 1.17 7.04 -9.31
CA GLY A 86 2.53 6.52 -9.49
C GLY A 86 2.86 6.14 -10.95
N LEU A 87 1.88 5.71 -11.75
CA LEU A 87 2.10 5.45 -13.19
C LEU A 87 2.32 6.77 -13.94
N PHE A 88 1.58 7.82 -13.60
CA PHE A 88 1.83 9.15 -14.13
C PHE A 88 3.25 9.64 -13.77
N LEU A 89 3.69 9.47 -12.52
CA LEU A 89 5.05 9.82 -12.09
C LEU A 89 6.12 8.97 -12.79
N THR A 90 5.82 7.69 -13.04
CA THR A 90 6.68 6.81 -13.83
C THR A 90 6.93 7.39 -15.21
N LEU A 91 5.86 7.73 -15.93
CA LEU A 91 5.91 8.27 -17.29
C LEU A 91 6.59 9.64 -17.38
N THR A 92 6.48 10.46 -16.34
CA THR A 92 6.97 11.85 -16.34
C THR A 92 8.35 12.04 -15.72
N SER A 93 8.86 11.05 -14.99
CA SER A 93 10.16 11.13 -14.30
C SER A 93 11.40 11.12 -15.22
N GLY A 94 11.27 10.66 -16.47
CA GLY A 94 12.43 10.46 -17.36
C GLY A 94 13.35 9.28 -16.99
N VAL A 95 13.02 8.52 -15.93
CA VAL A 95 13.75 7.33 -15.49
C VAL A 95 13.23 6.09 -16.25
N ALA A 96 14.15 5.25 -16.73
CA ALA A 96 13.80 4.01 -17.42
C ALA A 96 12.88 3.11 -16.56
N LEU A 97 11.87 2.50 -17.19
CA LEU A 97 10.77 1.81 -16.51
C LEU A 97 11.23 0.81 -15.43
N MET A 98 12.19 -0.05 -15.76
CA MET A 98 12.69 -1.10 -14.86
C MET A 98 13.60 -0.58 -13.73
N GLN A 99 13.94 0.71 -13.75
CA GLN A 99 14.70 1.39 -12.71
C GLN A 99 13.82 2.39 -11.94
N ASN A 100 12.52 2.45 -12.27
CA ASN A 100 11.63 3.48 -11.76
C ASN A 100 10.91 3.00 -10.49
N PRO A 101 11.21 3.57 -9.31
CA PRO A 101 10.56 3.14 -8.07
C PRO A 101 9.04 3.37 -8.09
N PHE A 102 8.57 4.40 -8.80
CA PHE A 102 7.14 4.66 -8.94
C PHE A 102 6.42 3.55 -9.74
N PHE A 103 7.11 2.91 -10.68
CA PHE A 103 6.53 1.81 -11.47
C PHE A 103 6.23 0.61 -10.57
N PHE A 104 7.23 0.16 -9.82
CA PHE A 104 7.07 -0.98 -8.90
C PHE A 104 6.04 -0.68 -7.80
N GLN A 105 6.06 0.55 -7.27
CA GLN A 105 5.08 1.00 -6.28
C GLN A 105 3.65 1.00 -6.86
N SER A 106 3.47 1.46 -8.10
CA SER A 106 2.17 1.43 -8.78
C SER A 106 1.67 0.02 -9.04
N VAL A 107 2.54 -0.91 -9.45
CA VAL A 107 2.19 -2.32 -9.61
C VAL A 107 1.71 -2.91 -8.29
N ALA A 108 2.41 -2.64 -7.19
CA ALA A 108 2.00 -3.09 -5.85
C ALA A 108 0.62 -2.53 -5.46
N PHE A 109 0.37 -1.24 -5.69
CA PHE A 109 -0.95 -0.65 -5.40
C PHE A 109 -2.07 -1.17 -6.31
N LEU A 110 -1.79 -1.49 -7.57
CA LEU A 110 -2.75 -2.16 -8.46
C LEU A 110 -3.13 -3.55 -7.93
N ILE A 111 -2.16 -4.33 -7.48
CA ILE A 111 -2.40 -5.66 -6.89
C ILE A 111 -3.27 -5.51 -5.64
N ILE A 112 -2.98 -4.54 -4.77
CA ILE A 112 -3.76 -4.28 -3.56
C ILE A 112 -5.18 -3.84 -3.91
N ALA A 113 -5.35 -2.91 -4.86
CA ALA A 113 -6.65 -2.46 -5.34
C ALA A 113 -7.48 -3.64 -5.88
N PHE A 114 -6.86 -4.49 -6.70
CA PHE A 114 -7.49 -5.69 -7.25
C PHE A 114 -7.90 -6.67 -6.14
N ALA A 115 -7.03 -6.90 -5.14
CA ALA A 115 -7.35 -7.80 -4.03
C ALA A 115 -8.56 -7.32 -3.22
N PHE A 116 -8.63 -6.01 -2.91
CA PHE A 116 -9.81 -5.43 -2.24
C PHE A 116 -11.06 -5.51 -3.10
N TYR A 117 -10.96 -5.24 -4.39
CA TYR A 117 -12.09 -5.37 -5.30
C TYR A 117 -12.57 -6.82 -5.42
N ALA A 118 -11.65 -7.79 -5.58
CA ALA A 118 -11.99 -9.20 -5.71
C ALA A 118 -12.65 -9.75 -4.43
N LYS A 119 -12.21 -9.31 -3.26
CA LYS A 119 -12.74 -9.74 -1.96
C LYS A 119 -13.91 -8.89 -1.43
N ARG A 120 -14.57 -8.12 -2.31
CA ARG A 120 -15.70 -7.28 -1.92
C ARG A 120 -16.96 -8.06 -1.52
N ALA A 121 -17.09 -9.30 -1.99
CA ALA A 121 -18.18 -10.19 -1.59
C ALA A 121 -17.59 -11.30 -0.69
N PRO A 122 -18.26 -11.66 0.42
CA PRO A 122 -17.93 -12.89 1.14
C PRO A 122 -18.18 -14.08 0.21
N ASP A 123 -17.26 -15.04 0.17
CA ASP A 123 -17.53 -16.31 -0.53
C ASP A 123 -18.73 -16.98 0.15
N GLU A 124 -19.74 -17.41 -0.63
CA GLU A 124 -20.94 -18.09 -0.12
C GLU A 124 -20.59 -19.34 0.73
N SER A 125 -19.36 -19.86 0.60
CA SER A 125 -18.83 -20.97 1.42
C SER A 125 -18.52 -20.62 2.88
N GLU A 126 -18.31 -19.35 3.25
CA GLU A 126 -18.13 -18.92 4.64
C GLU A 126 -19.47 -18.64 5.36
N ALA A 127 -20.57 -18.54 4.63
CA ALA A 127 -21.91 -18.28 5.19
C ALA A 127 -22.65 -19.55 5.67
N ALA A 128 -22.07 -20.73 5.45
CA ALA A 128 -22.67 -22.04 5.77
C ALA A 128 -21.89 -22.85 6.83
N GLY A 129 -20.93 -22.24 7.53
CA GLY A 129 -20.10 -22.87 8.57
C GLY A 129 -20.48 -22.47 9.98
#